data_AF-A0A4Y8L8Z0-F1
#
_entry.id   AF-A0A4Y8L8Z0-F1
#
_cell.length_a   1.000
_cell.length_b   1.000
_cell.length_c   1.000
_cell.angle_alpha   90.00
_cell.angle_beta   90.00
_cell.angle_gamma   90.00
#
_symmetry.space_group_name_H-M   'P 1'
#
loop_
_entity.id
_entity.type
_entity.pdbx_description
1 polymer ?
#
loop_
_entity_poly.entity_id
_entity_poly.type
_entity_poly.pdbx_seq_one_letter_code
_entity_poly.pdbx_strand_id
1 'polypeptide(L)'
;MMKRTLIAMYLFSSAILSSSAQKQDSIDSPRAFLNLGFAGIWCTNGEKTDETTNNISLSLIHGYSYNVYGFMLAPFATVRKSMHGLQTGMINLASDMKGVQAGFGNNADKLRGIQIGGFNGINQESGGLQIGLANSRKSGGIQIGLVNMAEHNNYPIGLINIIKDGDMYAGIMTDEMSNFTATFRSGGRYLYGIAGFGHSFASSLNQWILEGGIGIHTPIFNRLRIDTEISAALITKFYGRIYFGDQEEAERKAEEYNYKTATKYSFRIMPTYRFGKRIEVFGGPSLNYLQSHCMENERIFPSNYMWRKFTSSSLKQVYWGWTAGVQYKL
;
A
#
# COMPACT_ATOMS: atom_id res chain seq x y z
N MET A 1 -19.10 9.68 4.25
CA MET A 1 -18.29 9.00 5.30
C MET A 1 -16.80 9.05 5.00
N MET A 2 -16.34 8.73 3.77
CA MET A 2 -14.93 8.75 3.34
C MET A 2 -14.17 10.07 3.54
N LYS A 3 -14.83 11.24 3.34
CA LYS A 3 -14.23 12.56 3.64
C LYS A 3 -13.88 12.74 5.12
N ARG A 4 -14.63 12.16 6.06
CA ARG A 4 -14.37 12.29 7.50
C ARG A 4 -13.20 11.42 7.96
N THR A 5 -12.98 10.27 7.33
CA THR A 5 -11.81 9.41 7.59
C THR A 5 -10.53 10.00 6.99
N LEU A 6 -10.62 10.58 5.78
CA LEU A 6 -9.54 11.35 5.15
C LEU A 6 -9.16 12.57 5.99
N ILE A 7 -10.16 13.31 6.49
CA ILE A 7 -9.95 14.40 7.44
C ILE A 7 -9.38 13.88 8.75
N ALA A 8 -9.80 12.73 9.28
CA ALA A 8 -9.26 12.18 10.52
C ALA A 8 -7.78 11.76 10.40
N MET A 9 -7.35 11.20 9.28
CA MET A 9 -5.92 10.88 9.05
C MET A 9 -5.08 12.14 8.79
N TYR A 10 -5.62 13.11 8.05
CA TYR A 10 -4.99 14.42 7.84
C TYR A 10 -4.96 15.26 9.12
N LEU A 11 -5.97 15.11 9.99
CA LEU A 11 -6.04 15.68 11.33
C LEU A 11 -5.11 14.93 12.29
N PHE A 12 -4.90 13.63 12.14
CA PHE A 12 -3.89 12.94 12.95
C PHE A 12 -2.48 13.43 12.61
N SER A 13 -2.20 13.76 11.34
CA SER A 13 -0.94 14.39 10.94
C SER A 13 -0.84 15.88 11.30
N SER A 14 -1.95 16.64 11.30
CA SER A 14 -1.94 18.10 11.58
C SER A 14 -2.19 18.46 13.05
N ALA A 15 -2.95 17.67 13.81
CA ALA A 15 -3.22 17.92 15.23
C ALA A 15 -1.98 17.76 16.11
N ILE A 16 -0.96 17.03 15.66
CA ILE A 16 0.32 16.89 16.37
C ILE A 16 1.22 18.13 16.18
N LEU A 17 0.90 19.05 15.25
CA LEU A 17 1.78 20.16 14.84
C LEU A 17 1.23 21.57 15.14
N SER A 18 0.13 21.72 15.87
CA SER A 18 -0.45 23.05 16.14
C SER A 18 0.37 23.94 17.11
N SER A 19 1.57 23.53 17.51
CA SER A 19 2.44 24.33 18.39
C SER A 19 3.90 24.32 17.93
N SER A 20 4.25 25.14 16.95
CA SER A 20 5.66 25.46 16.72
C SER A 20 5.84 26.77 15.95
N ALA A 21 5.95 27.86 16.72
CA ALA A 21 6.50 29.12 16.22
C ALA A 21 7.98 28.93 15.89
N GLN A 22 8.37 29.28 14.67
CA GLN A 22 9.73 29.17 14.15
C GLN A 22 10.57 30.32 14.73
N LYS A 23 11.42 30.03 15.71
CA LYS A 23 12.34 30.99 16.36
C LYS A 23 13.63 31.07 15.55
N GLN A 24 14.11 32.28 15.29
CA GLN A 24 15.28 32.57 14.44
C GLN A 24 16.59 32.09 15.08
N ASP A 25 17.47 31.49 14.28
CA ASP A 25 18.72 30.85 14.72
C ASP A 25 19.71 31.82 15.38
N SER A 26 20.19 31.48 16.57
CA SER A 26 21.40 32.06 17.17
C SER A 26 22.63 31.26 16.72
N ILE A 27 23.73 31.98 16.44
CA ILE A 27 25.01 31.44 15.92
C ILE A 27 25.69 30.46 16.89
N ASP A 28 25.20 30.36 18.13
CA ASP A 28 25.82 29.62 19.25
C ASP A 28 24.89 28.53 19.83
N SER A 29 24.28 27.72 18.95
CA SER A 29 23.44 26.61 19.41
C SER A 29 24.28 25.59 20.20
N PRO A 30 23.90 25.22 21.44
CA PRO A 30 24.66 24.30 22.26
C PRO A 30 24.88 22.95 21.56
N ARG A 31 26.03 22.33 21.78
CA ARG A 31 26.39 21.03 21.19
C ARG A 31 26.73 20.03 22.27
N ALA A 32 26.20 18.81 22.14
CA ALA A 32 26.57 17.67 22.94
C ALA A 32 26.80 16.47 22.01
N PHE A 33 27.80 15.64 22.27
CA PHE A 33 27.98 14.45 21.43
C PHE A 33 26.85 13.43 21.68
N LEU A 34 26.51 13.22 22.95
CA LEU A 34 25.55 12.23 23.41
C LEU A 34 24.47 12.88 24.28
N ASN A 35 23.20 12.62 23.97
CA ASN A 35 22.05 12.95 24.80
C ASN A 35 21.44 11.65 25.35
N LEU A 36 21.43 11.49 26.67
CA LEU A 36 20.74 10.37 27.35
C LEU A 36 19.54 10.93 28.10
N GLY A 37 18.37 10.32 27.94
CA GLY A 37 17.15 10.80 28.59
C GLY A 37 16.15 9.72 28.96
N PHE A 38 15.25 10.08 29.87
CA PHE A 38 14.06 9.30 30.16
C PHE A 38 12.91 9.78 29.29
N ALA A 39 12.50 11.05 29.45
CA ALA A 39 11.42 11.67 28.70
C ALA A 39 11.59 13.19 28.61
N GLY A 40 11.57 13.75 27.39
CA GLY A 40 11.58 15.19 27.14
C GLY A 40 12.77 15.89 27.78
N ILE A 41 12.51 16.84 28.67
CA ILE A 41 13.53 17.62 29.39
C ILE A 41 14.32 16.80 30.42
N TRP A 42 13.85 15.61 30.80
CA TRP A 42 14.60 14.71 31.69
C TRP A 42 15.67 13.97 30.91
N CYS A 43 16.66 14.73 30.44
CA CYS A 43 17.81 14.26 29.69
C CYS A 43 19.09 15.02 30.08
N THR A 44 20.25 14.56 29.61
CA THR A 44 21.55 15.20 29.89
C THR A 44 21.65 16.64 29.35
N ASN A 45 20.82 16.98 28.35
CA ASN A 45 20.71 18.35 27.83
C ASN A 45 19.75 19.24 28.64
N GLY A 46 18.94 18.66 29.53
CA GLY A 46 17.98 19.37 30.37
C GLY A 46 16.98 20.22 29.56
N GLU A 47 16.68 21.41 30.08
CA GLU A 47 15.77 22.38 29.46
C GLU A 47 16.25 22.88 28.08
N LYS A 48 17.55 22.78 27.77
CA LYS A 48 18.13 23.25 26.51
C LYS A 48 18.03 22.24 25.37
N THR A 49 17.41 21.08 25.59
CA THR A 49 17.38 20.01 24.58
C THR A 49 16.67 20.40 23.27
N ASP A 50 15.84 21.44 23.31
CA ASP A 50 15.11 22.02 22.16
C ASP A 50 15.95 23.02 21.33
N GLU A 51 17.17 23.32 21.78
CA GLU A 51 18.19 24.14 21.11
C GLU A 51 19.52 23.37 20.89
N THR A 52 19.74 22.28 21.63
CA THR A 52 20.98 21.49 21.56
C THR A 52 21.07 20.59 20.32
N THR A 53 22.21 20.66 19.63
CA THR A 53 22.60 19.75 18.56
C THR A 53 23.34 18.54 19.11
N ASN A 54 22.92 17.35 18.71
CA ASN A 54 23.47 16.07 19.16
C ASN A 54 24.05 15.25 18.01
N ASN A 55 24.97 14.32 18.29
CA ASN A 55 25.33 13.26 17.33
C ASN A 55 24.52 11.98 17.60
N ILE A 56 24.36 11.66 18.89
CA ILE A 56 23.61 10.50 19.36
C ILE A 56 22.57 10.96 20.38
N SER A 57 21.32 10.51 20.25
CA SER A 57 20.26 10.74 21.24
C SER A 57 19.54 9.44 21.57
N LEU A 58 19.62 9.01 22.83
CA LEU A 58 18.98 7.79 23.32
C LEU A 58 17.99 8.17 24.43
N SER A 59 16.76 7.69 24.34
CA SER A 59 15.78 7.92 25.41
C SER A 59 14.86 6.74 25.67
N LEU A 60 14.50 6.54 26.94
CA LEU A 60 13.67 5.40 27.36
C LEU A 60 12.20 5.54 26.95
N ILE A 61 11.66 6.76 26.91
CA ILE A 61 10.26 7.03 26.54
C ILE A 61 10.18 8.07 25.42
N HIS A 62 10.61 9.30 25.69
CA HIS A 62 10.49 10.41 24.73
C HIS A 62 11.84 11.10 24.55
N GLY A 63 12.43 10.95 23.36
CA GLY A 63 13.60 11.72 22.96
C GLY A 63 13.16 13.00 22.26
N TYR A 64 13.59 14.14 22.77
CA TYR A 64 13.34 15.45 22.18
C TYR A 64 14.67 16.15 21.93
N SER A 65 14.97 16.53 20.69
CA SER A 65 16.25 17.15 20.32
C SER A 65 16.07 18.19 19.22
N TYR A 66 16.92 19.22 19.19
CA TYR A 66 16.87 20.23 18.12
C TYR A 66 17.39 19.68 16.80
N ASN A 67 18.67 19.27 16.78
CA ASN A 67 19.31 18.59 15.65
C ASN A 67 19.95 17.30 16.12
N VAL A 68 19.99 16.29 15.25
CA VAL A 68 20.73 15.05 15.49
C VAL A 68 21.52 14.67 14.23
N TYR A 69 22.83 14.48 14.36
CA TYR A 69 23.77 14.09 13.30
C TYR A 69 24.39 12.72 13.61
N GLY A 70 23.64 11.65 13.35
CA GLY A 70 24.08 10.28 13.55
C GLY A 70 22.91 9.35 13.82
N PHE A 71 22.54 9.21 15.09
CA PHE A 71 21.61 8.19 15.53
C PHE A 71 20.66 8.70 16.62
N MET A 72 19.37 8.44 16.44
CA MET A 72 18.34 8.67 17.45
C MET A 72 17.52 7.41 17.70
N LEU A 73 17.38 7.01 18.96
CA LEU A 73 16.54 5.89 19.39
C LEU A 73 15.69 6.30 20.60
N ALA A 74 14.37 6.27 20.43
CA ALA A 74 13.40 6.42 21.52
C ALA A 74 12.03 5.89 21.06
N PRO A 75 11.16 5.36 21.95
CA PRO A 75 9.79 4.99 21.56
C PRO A 75 9.05 6.15 20.88
N PHE A 76 9.15 7.36 21.43
CA PHE A 76 8.74 8.59 20.78
C PHE A 76 9.99 9.43 20.50
N ALA A 77 10.38 9.58 19.24
CA ALA A 77 11.57 10.30 18.83
C ALA A 77 11.18 11.56 18.06
N THR A 78 11.51 12.74 18.59
CA THR A 78 11.20 14.03 17.96
C THR A 78 12.47 14.83 17.74
N VAL A 79 12.73 15.18 16.48
CA VAL A 79 13.81 16.08 16.06
C VAL A 79 13.18 17.36 15.51
N ARG A 80 13.29 18.44 16.28
CA ARG A 80 12.56 19.69 15.97
C ARG A 80 13.01 20.33 14.65
N LYS A 81 14.29 20.27 14.31
CA LYS A 81 14.84 20.95 13.12
C LYS A 81 15.38 19.98 12.08
N SER A 82 16.51 19.33 12.35
CA SER A 82 17.18 18.51 11.33
C SER A 82 17.70 17.19 11.88
N MET A 83 17.25 16.10 11.28
CA MET A 83 17.75 14.75 11.54
C MET A 83 18.60 14.29 10.35
N HIS A 84 19.87 14.01 10.62
CA HIS A 84 20.83 13.48 9.65
C HIS A 84 21.31 12.11 10.14
N GLY A 85 20.96 11.03 9.45
CA GLY A 85 21.33 9.67 9.82
C GLY A 85 20.13 8.76 10.06
N LEU A 86 20.15 7.97 11.13
CA LEU A 86 19.11 6.98 11.46
C LEU A 86 18.27 7.42 12.66
N GLN A 87 16.96 7.57 12.48
CA GLN A 87 15.99 7.82 13.53
C GLN A 87 15.05 6.62 13.64
N THR A 88 15.02 5.99 14.81
CA THR A 88 14.24 4.78 15.03
C THR A 88 13.46 4.84 16.35
N GLY A 89 12.26 4.26 16.35
CA GLY A 89 11.29 4.42 17.41
C GLY A 89 9.93 3.82 17.06
N MET A 90 8.97 3.87 17.97
CA MET A 90 7.58 3.58 17.62
C MET A 90 6.99 4.72 16.78
N ILE A 91 7.23 5.97 17.20
CA ILE A 91 6.82 7.18 16.48
C ILE A 91 8.04 8.08 16.29
N ASN A 92 8.34 8.44 15.05
CA ASN A 92 9.44 9.31 14.65
C ASN A 92 8.91 10.58 13.98
N LEU A 93 9.28 11.74 14.50
CA LEU A 93 8.95 13.05 13.95
C LEU A 93 10.24 13.82 13.66
N ALA A 94 10.35 14.42 12.48
CA ALA A 94 11.46 15.33 12.14
C ALA A 94 11.02 16.40 11.14
N SER A 95 11.43 17.67 11.31
CA SER A 95 11.11 18.68 10.29
C SER A 95 11.86 18.41 8.97
N ASP A 96 13.19 18.42 8.99
CA ASP A 96 14.04 18.03 7.84
C ASP A 96 14.72 16.68 8.11
N MET A 97 14.32 15.64 7.38
CA MET A 97 14.87 14.30 7.51
C MET A 97 15.81 13.95 6.35
N LYS A 98 17.08 13.70 6.66
CA LYS A 98 18.12 13.25 5.73
C LYS A 98 18.71 11.93 6.20
N GLY A 99 18.27 10.81 5.62
CA GLY A 99 18.70 9.47 6.01
C GLY A 99 17.54 8.50 6.13
N VAL A 100 17.48 7.72 7.22
CA VAL A 100 16.48 6.66 7.40
C VAL A 100 15.63 6.92 8.65
N GLN A 101 14.31 6.95 8.48
CA GLN A 101 13.33 6.91 9.55
C GLN A 101 12.67 5.53 9.56
N ALA A 102 12.79 4.79 10.67
CA ALA A 102 12.26 3.43 10.79
C ALA A 102 11.41 3.29 12.07
N GLY A 103 10.15 2.93 11.94
CA GLY A 103 9.24 2.87 13.08
C GLY A 103 7.80 2.53 12.71
N PHE A 104 6.92 2.39 13.69
CA PHE A 104 5.50 2.13 13.38
C PHE A 104 4.84 3.34 12.71
N GLY A 105 5.15 4.56 13.17
CA GLY A 105 4.75 5.82 12.57
C GLY A 105 5.94 6.73 12.30
N ASN A 106 6.08 7.23 11.08
CA ASN A 106 7.09 8.19 10.69
C ASN A 106 6.44 9.43 10.08
N ASN A 107 6.85 10.62 10.49
CA ASN A 107 6.44 11.87 9.86
C ASN A 107 7.65 12.79 9.67
N ALA A 108 7.70 13.43 8.51
CA ALA A 108 8.59 14.55 8.31
C ALA A 108 7.96 15.67 7.47
N ASP A 109 8.44 16.90 7.61
CA ASP A 109 8.03 17.95 6.67
C ASP A 109 8.71 17.75 5.32
N LYS A 110 10.02 17.48 5.33
CA LYS A 110 10.81 17.18 4.13
C LYS A 110 11.62 15.91 4.34
N LEU A 111 11.62 15.06 3.32
CA LEU A 111 12.41 13.82 3.30
C LEU A 111 13.43 13.83 2.15
N ARG A 112 14.68 13.53 2.49
CA ARG A 112 15.74 13.11 1.57
C ARG A 112 16.35 11.80 2.08
N GLY A 113 15.70 10.70 1.73
CA GLY A 113 16.10 9.37 2.20
C GLY A 113 14.94 8.39 2.19
N ILE A 114 14.82 7.58 3.23
CA ILE A 114 13.88 6.46 3.31
C ILE A 114 13.06 6.54 4.60
N GLN A 115 11.74 6.36 4.48
CA GLN A 115 10.83 6.09 5.60
C GLN A 115 10.33 4.64 5.50
N ILE A 116 10.50 3.85 6.56
CA ILE A 116 10.04 2.46 6.65
C ILE A 116 9.14 2.33 7.87
N GLY A 117 7.89 1.91 7.68
CA GLY A 117 6.97 1.79 8.81
C GLY A 117 5.57 1.28 8.52
N GLY A 118 4.73 1.27 9.55
CA GLY A 118 3.29 1.04 9.37
C GLY A 118 2.65 2.21 8.63
N PHE A 119 2.92 3.42 9.12
CA PHE A 119 2.38 4.67 8.61
C PHE A 119 3.51 5.66 8.34
N ASN A 120 3.60 6.18 7.11
CA ASN A 120 4.60 7.17 6.73
C ASN A 120 3.93 8.45 6.22
N GLY A 121 4.42 9.62 6.64
CA GLY A 121 3.90 10.93 6.28
C GLY A 121 4.99 11.90 5.85
N ILE A 122 4.75 12.62 4.75
CA ILE A 122 5.55 13.77 4.33
C ILE A 122 4.63 14.97 4.08
N ASN A 123 4.83 16.06 4.83
CA ASN A 123 3.88 17.19 4.82
C ASN A 123 4.13 18.18 3.67
N GLN A 124 5.36 18.27 3.16
CA GLN A 124 5.74 19.18 2.08
C GLN A 124 6.21 18.43 0.83
N GLU A 125 6.49 19.18 -0.23
CA GLU A 125 7.03 18.62 -1.47
C GLU A 125 8.49 18.24 -1.26
N SER A 126 8.81 16.95 -1.41
CA SER A 126 10.18 16.45 -1.25
C SER A 126 10.40 15.18 -2.07
N GLY A 127 11.64 14.70 -2.09
CA GLY A 127 11.99 13.40 -2.67
C GLY A 127 11.82 12.25 -1.67
N GLY A 128 12.58 11.18 -1.87
CA GLY A 128 12.66 10.05 -0.94
C GLY A 128 11.66 8.92 -1.21
N LEU A 129 11.92 7.80 -0.54
CA LEU A 129 11.20 6.54 -0.65
C LEU A 129 10.41 6.27 0.63
N GLN A 130 9.11 5.98 0.51
CA GLN A 130 8.28 5.51 1.62
C GLN A 130 7.92 4.04 1.41
N ILE A 131 8.16 3.19 2.40
CA ILE A 131 7.79 1.78 2.41
C ILE A 131 6.91 1.53 3.64
N GLY A 132 5.66 1.12 3.44
CA GLY A 132 4.78 0.86 4.57
C GLY A 132 3.38 0.38 4.23
N LEU A 133 2.55 0.15 5.25
CA LEU A 133 1.16 -0.23 5.03
C LEU A 133 0.38 0.94 4.43
N ALA A 134 0.58 2.13 4.97
CA ALA A 134 0.00 3.37 4.47
C ALA A 134 1.05 4.46 4.33
N ASN A 135 1.13 5.06 3.14
CA ASN A 135 2.02 6.17 2.85
C ASN A 135 1.21 7.41 2.43
N SER A 136 1.54 8.56 3.00
CA SER A 136 0.94 9.85 2.66
C SER A 136 2.03 10.86 2.33
N ARG A 137 1.84 11.60 1.24
CA ARG A 137 2.71 12.72 0.87
C ARG A 137 1.98 13.76 0.03
N LYS A 138 2.56 14.93 -0.17
CA LYS A 138 2.03 15.92 -1.11
C LYS A 138 2.39 15.58 -2.56
N SER A 139 3.69 15.56 -2.89
CA SER A 139 4.20 15.26 -4.23
C SER A 139 5.61 14.66 -4.20
N GLY A 140 6.08 14.19 -5.37
CA GLY A 140 7.45 13.71 -5.59
C GLY A 140 7.73 12.31 -5.02
N GLY A 141 8.97 11.84 -5.19
CA GLY A 141 9.47 10.57 -4.64
C GLY A 141 8.69 9.30 -5.02
N ILE A 142 8.94 8.20 -4.29
CA ILE A 142 8.36 6.87 -4.55
C ILE A 142 7.64 6.39 -3.29
N GLN A 143 6.47 5.78 -3.47
CA GLN A 143 5.68 5.17 -2.40
C GLN A 143 5.45 3.69 -2.72
N ILE A 144 5.76 2.81 -1.77
CA ILE A 144 5.54 1.37 -1.85
C ILE A 144 4.70 0.96 -0.64
N GLY A 145 3.48 0.47 -0.87
CA GLY A 145 2.62 0.08 0.25
C GLY A 145 1.28 -0.52 -0.14
N LEU A 146 0.47 -0.87 0.86
CA LEU A 146 -0.91 -1.32 0.59
C LEU A 146 -1.77 -0.14 0.15
N VAL A 147 -1.62 1.00 0.83
CA VAL A 147 -2.34 2.24 0.55
C VAL A 147 -1.36 3.38 0.36
N ASN A 148 -1.45 4.06 -0.78
CA ASN A 148 -0.68 5.29 -1.03
C ASN A 148 -1.63 6.47 -1.25
N MET A 149 -1.31 7.62 -0.67
CA MET A 149 -2.06 8.86 -0.83
C MET A 149 -1.12 9.98 -1.26
N ALA A 150 -1.50 10.70 -2.32
CA ALA A 150 -0.78 11.90 -2.76
C ALA A 150 -1.66 12.91 -3.49
N GLU A 151 -1.22 14.17 -3.56
CA GLU A 151 -1.83 15.13 -4.48
C GLU A 151 -1.36 14.89 -5.90
N HIS A 152 -0.05 14.62 -6.08
CA HIS A 152 0.59 14.42 -7.37
C HIS A 152 1.61 13.27 -7.31
N ASN A 153 1.32 12.15 -7.99
CA ASN A 153 2.27 11.04 -8.13
C ASN A 153 1.94 10.18 -9.37
N ASN A 154 2.89 10.03 -10.28
CA ASN A 154 2.71 9.27 -11.52
C ASN A 154 2.93 7.75 -11.35
N TYR A 155 3.72 7.34 -10.34
CA TYR A 155 4.19 5.97 -10.18
C TYR A 155 4.03 5.45 -8.73
N PRO A 156 2.83 5.52 -8.12
CA PRO A 156 2.62 4.94 -6.80
C PRO A 156 2.52 3.41 -6.90
N ILE A 157 3.35 2.69 -6.13
CA ILE A 157 3.32 1.22 -6.10
C ILE A 157 2.49 0.80 -4.90
N GLY A 158 1.24 0.43 -5.14
CA GLY A 158 0.40 -0.11 -4.08
C GLY A 158 -0.91 -0.69 -4.57
N LEU A 159 -1.57 -1.45 -3.69
CA LEU A 159 -2.85 -2.08 -3.99
C LEU A 159 -3.94 -1.03 -4.23
N ILE A 160 -3.96 0.01 -3.38
CA ILE A 160 -4.89 1.13 -3.45
C ILE A 160 -4.07 2.43 -3.45
N ASN A 161 -4.13 3.18 -4.55
CA ASN A 161 -3.49 4.49 -4.65
C ASN A 161 -4.56 5.58 -4.81
N ILE A 162 -4.63 6.52 -3.88
CA ILE A 162 -5.55 7.65 -3.89
C ILE A 162 -4.74 8.89 -4.29
N ILE A 163 -4.72 9.17 -5.58
CA ILE A 163 -3.96 10.28 -6.15
C ILE A 163 -4.94 11.33 -6.68
N LYS A 164 -4.83 12.58 -6.22
CA LYS A 164 -5.80 13.65 -6.52
C LYS A 164 -5.87 14.00 -8.01
N ASP A 165 -4.72 14.01 -8.69
CA ASP A 165 -4.60 14.23 -10.14
C ASP A 165 -4.53 12.93 -10.96
N GLY A 166 -4.68 11.78 -10.29
CA GLY A 166 -4.61 10.47 -10.89
C GLY A 166 -5.94 9.97 -11.43
N ASP A 167 -5.93 8.69 -11.79
CA ASP A 167 -7.06 8.00 -12.37
C ASP A 167 -7.60 6.96 -11.37
N MET A 168 -8.90 6.99 -11.12
CA MET A 168 -9.62 6.03 -10.29
C MET A 168 -10.83 5.50 -11.04
N TYR A 169 -10.97 4.17 -11.09
CA TYR A 169 -12.04 3.51 -11.80
C TYR A 169 -12.69 2.44 -10.91
N ALA A 170 -14.01 2.41 -10.91
CA ALA A 170 -14.78 1.26 -10.47
C ALA A 170 -15.31 0.53 -11.71
N GLY A 171 -15.13 -0.78 -11.79
CA GLY A 171 -15.51 -1.53 -12.97
C GLY A 171 -15.93 -2.95 -12.67
N ILE A 172 -16.40 -3.62 -13.71
CA ILE A 172 -16.71 -5.03 -13.72
C ILE A 172 -15.95 -5.68 -14.87
N MET A 173 -15.43 -6.88 -14.64
CA MET A 173 -14.74 -7.66 -15.66
C MET A 173 -15.20 -9.11 -15.63
N THR A 174 -15.03 -9.77 -16.76
CA THR A 174 -15.18 -11.22 -16.89
C THR A 174 -14.02 -11.81 -17.67
N ASP A 175 -13.78 -13.10 -17.47
CA ASP A 175 -12.68 -13.84 -18.07
C ASP A 175 -13.13 -15.17 -18.69
N GLU A 176 -12.20 -15.90 -19.29
CA GLU A 176 -12.46 -17.20 -19.93
C GLU A 176 -13.04 -18.27 -18.99
N MET A 177 -12.82 -18.13 -17.67
CA MET A 177 -13.37 -19.03 -16.65
C MET A 177 -14.80 -18.61 -16.26
N SER A 178 -15.40 -17.64 -16.94
CA SER A 178 -16.70 -17.03 -16.59
C SER A 178 -16.73 -16.52 -15.16
N ASN A 179 -15.58 -16.03 -14.68
CA ASN A 179 -15.54 -15.28 -13.44
C ASN A 179 -16.13 -13.90 -13.69
N PHE A 180 -16.81 -13.34 -12.69
CA PHE A 180 -17.26 -11.96 -12.72
C PHE A 180 -16.65 -11.23 -11.54
N THR A 181 -15.84 -10.21 -11.80
CA THR A 181 -15.07 -9.50 -10.77
C THR A 181 -15.39 -8.02 -10.80
N ALA A 182 -15.90 -7.50 -9.68
CA ALA A 182 -15.94 -6.06 -9.43
C ALA A 182 -14.52 -5.60 -9.09
N THR A 183 -14.05 -4.56 -9.74
CA THR A 183 -12.66 -4.09 -9.65
C THR A 183 -12.61 -2.61 -9.31
N PHE A 184 -11.62 -2.26 -8.51
CA PHE A 184 -11.20 -0.91 -8.22
C PHE A 184 -9.77 -0.75 -8.71
N ARG A 185 -9.59 0.08 -9.74
CA ARG A 185 -8.28 0.44 -10.28
C ARG A 185 -7.97 1.87 -9.85
N SER A 186 -6.89 2.07 -9.11
CA SER A 186 -6.57 3.42 -8.63
C SER A 186 -5.07 3.68 -8.65
N GLY A 187 -4.68 4.84 -9.18
CA GLY A 187 -3.31 5.09 -9.58
C GLY A 187 -2.99 6.52 -9.93
N GLY A 188 -1.73 6.71 -10.30
CA GLY A 188 -1.27 7.91 -10.97
C GLY A 188 -1.62 7.90 -12.46
N ARG A 189 -0.98 8.79 -13.22
CA ARG A 189 -1.18 8.88 -14.68
C ARG A 189 -0.78 7.62 -15.44
N TYR A 190 0.23 6.89 -14.96
CA TYR A 190 0.79 5.72 -15.65
C TYR A 190 0.62 4.45 -14.84
N LEU A 191 1.04 4.43 -13.57
CA LEU A 191 0.98 3.22 -12.74
C LEU A 191 -0.27 3.25 -11.85
N TYR A 192 -0.93 2.10 -11.74
CA TYR A 192 -2.09 1.91 -10.87
C TYR A 192 -2.08 0.57 -10.15
N GLY A 193 -2.81 0.51 -9.04
CA GLY A 193 -3.11 -0.69 -8.28
C GLY A 193 -4.47 -1.25 -8.64
N ILE A 194 -4.64 -2.55 -8.43
CA ILE A 194 -5.89 -3.27 -8.71
C ILE A 194 -6.31 -3.97 -7.43
N ALA A 195 -7.52 -3.70 -6.97
CA ALA A 195 -8.21 -4.50 -5.97
C ALA A 195 -9.51 -5.03 -6.58
N GLY A 196 -9.79 -6.32 -6.45
CA GLY A 196 -10.99 -6.93 -7.01
C GLY A 196 -11.66 -7.90 -6.07
N PHE A 197 -12.99 -7.97 -6.18
CA PHE A 197 -13.83 -8.97 -5.52
C PHE A 197 -14.81 -9.53 -6.53
N GLY A 198 -14.87 -10.85 -6.64
CA GLY A 198 -15.63 -11.50 -7.69
C GLY A 198 -16.24 -12.83 -7.29
N HIS A 199 -16.96 -13.42 -8.22
CA HIS A 199 -17.64 -14.69 -8.08
C HIS A 199 -17.40 -15.54 -9.33
N SER A 200 -17.17 -16.84 -9.14
CA SER A 200 -16.96 -17.79 -10.23
C SER A 200 -18.27 -18.53 -10.55
N PHE A 201 -18.94 -18.13 -11.64
CA PHE A 201 -20.25 -18.67 -12.02
C PHE A 201 -20.17 -20.02 -12.76
N ALA A 202 -19.07 -20.30 -13.47
CA ALA A 202 -18.87 -21.59 -14.12
C ALA A 202 -18.44 -22.69 -13.12
N SER A 203 -18.02 -22.33 -11.91
CA SER A 203 -17.62 -23.29 -10.88
C SER A 203 -18.84 -23.85 -10.16
N SER A 204 -19.02 -25.18 -10.20
CA SER A 204 -20.02 -25.89 -9.38
C SER A 204 -19.79 -25.72 -7.87
N LEU A 205 -18.68 -25.10 -7.48
CA LEU A 205 -18.27 -24.88 -6.12
C LEU A 205 -18.69 -23.51 -5.57
N ASN A 206 -19.33 -22.61 -6.34
CA ASN A 206 -19.80 -21.30 -5.84
C ASN A 206 -18.68 -20.50 -5.12
N GLN A 207 -17.53 -20.37 -5.79
CA GLN A 207 -16.32 -19.77 -5.21
C GLN A 207 -16.31 -18.25 -5.39
N TRP A 208 -15.79 -17.56 -4.37
CA TRP A 208 -15.47 -16.14 -4.38
C TRP A 208 -14.03 -15.90 -4.84
N ILE A 209 -13.78 -14.70 -5.32
CA ILE A 209 -12.50 -14.28 -5.88
C ILE A 209 -12.04 -13.02 -5.17
N LEU A 210 -10.82 -13.04 -4.63
CA LEU A 210 -10.10 -11.84 -4.21
C LEU A 210 -8.95 -11.61 -5.16
N GLU A 211 -8.89 -10.43 -5.78
CA GLU A 211 -7.86 -10.07 -6.74
C GLU A 211 -7.03 -8.88 -6.24
N GLY A 212 -5.71 -8.99 -6.39
CA GLY A 212 -4.77 -7.91 -6.13
C GLY A 212 -3.73 -7.84 -7.25
N GLY A 213 -3.34 -6.64 -7.67
CA GLY A 213 -2.38 -6.49 -8.76
C GLY A 213 -1.90 -5.07 -8.99
N ILE A 214 -1.06 -4.94 -10.01
CA ILE A 214 -0.55 -3.67 -10.51
C ILE A 214 -0.74 -3.60 -12.02
N GLY A 215 -0.92 -2.39 -12.55
CA GLY A 215 -1.05 -2.18 -13.97
C GLY A 215 -0.43 -0.87 -14.44
N ILE A 216 -0.16 -0.82 -15.74
CA ILE A 216 0.41 0.34 -16.43
C ILE A 216 -0.53 0.78 -17.54
N HIS A 217 -0.94 2.04 -17.50
CA HIS A 217 -1.59 2.75 -18.59
C HIS A 217 -0.53 3.17 -19.62
N THR A 218 -0.66 2.69 -20.86
CA THR A 218 0.15 3.10 -22.00
C THR A 218 -0.73 3.86 -22.99
N PRO A 219 -0.80 5.22 -22.92
CA PRO A 219 -1.62 6.00 -23.83
C PRO A 219 -1.13 5.86 -25.28
N ILE A 220 -2.03 5.61 -26.21
CA ILE A 220 -1.73 5.61 -27.65
C ILE A 220 -2.23 6.94 -28.26
N PHE A 221 -3.51 7.26 -28.05
CA PHE A 221 -4.12 8.55 -28.37
C PHE A 221 -5.16 8.92 -27.29
N ASN A 222 -5.75 10.12 -27.35
CA ASN A 222 -6.62 10.66 -26.27
C ASN A 222 -7.78 9.76 -25.81
N ARG A 223 -8.25 8.83 -26.64
CA ARG A 223 -9.34 7.90 -26.32
C ARG A 223 -8.93 6.42 -26.28
N LEU A 224 -7.72 6.09 -26.70
CA LEU A 224 -7.26 4.71 -26.82
C LEU A 224 -5.95 4.56 -26.05
N ARG A 225 -5.92 3.59 -25.13
CA ARG A 225 -4.70 3.19 -24.42
C ARG A 225 -4.59 1.68 -24.38
N ILE A 226 -3.39 1.20 -24.06
CA ILE A 226 -3.14 -0.21 -23.76
C ILE A 226 -2.85 -0.30 -22.27
N ASP A 227 -3.69 -1.05 -21.57
CA ASP A 227 -3.51 -1.36 -20.15
C ASP A 227 -2.84 -2.72 -20.02
N THR A 228 -1.66 -2.74 -19.39
CA THR A 228 -0.91 -3.97 -19.13
C THR A 228 -0.97 -4.27 -17.64
N GLU A 229 -1.45 -5.45 -17.25
CA GLU A 229 -1.66 -5.82 -15.84
C GLU A 229 -0.92 -7.09 -15.46
N ILE A 230 -0.42 -7.11 -14.22
CA ILE A 230 -0.03 -8.33 -13.51
C ILE A 230 -0.92 -8.42 -12.27
N SER A 231 -1.66 -9.52 -12.13
CA SER A 231 -2.52 -9.74 -10.97
C SER A 231 -2.40 -11.15 -10.40
N ALA A 232 -2.68 -11.26 -9.12
CA ALA A 232 -2.87 -12.50 -8.39
C ALA A 232 -4.30 -12.54 -7.85
N ALA A 233 -4.98 -13.66 -8.06
CA ALA A 233 -6.32 -13.89 -7.58
C ALA A 233 -6.38 -15.17 -6.73
N LEU A 234 -7.00 -15.06 -5.57
CA LEU A 234 -7.37 -16.18 -4.70
C LEU A 234 -8.83 -16.53 -4.98
N ILE A 235 -9.06 -17.75 -5.45
CA ILE A 235 -10.37 -18.34 -5.70
C ILE A 235 -10.67 -19.30 -4.56
N THR A 236 -11.68 -18.99 -3.74
CA THR A 236 -11.95 -19.73 -2.50
C THR A 236 -13.43 -19.68 -2.12
N LYS A 237 -13.89 -20.63 -1.30
CA LYS A 237 -15.20 -20.51 -0.64
C LYS A 237 -15.02 -19.78 0.70
N PHE A 238 -15.55 -18.56 0.81
CA PHE A 238 -15.72 -17.95 2.13
C PHE A 238 -16.92 -18.57 2.84
N TYR A 239 -16.66 -19.25 3.96
CA TYR A 239 -17.68 -19.51 4.96
C TYR A 239 -17.67 -18.36 5.96
N GLY A 240 -18.70 -17.50 5.95
CA GLY A 240 -18.83 -16.44 6.93
C GLY A 240 -19.05 -17.03 8.32
N ARG A 241 -18.07 -16.89 9.22
CA ARG A 241 -18.26 -17.07 10.67
C ARG A 241 -19.15 -15.93 11.18
N ILE A 242 -20.46 -16.08 11.08
CA ILE A 242 -21.36 -15.56 12.12
C ILE A 242 -22.11 -16.76 12.67
N TYR A 243 -21.39 -17.56 13.46
CA TYR A 243 -21.97 -18.65 14.23
C TYR A 243 -22.19 -18.16 15.67
N PHE A 244 -23.45 -18.14 16.09
CA PHE A 244 -23.83 -18.14 17.51
C PHE A 244 -23.92 -19.60 17.98
N GLY A 245 -22.79 -20.31 18.03
CA GLY A 245 -22.77 -21.76 18.28
C GLY A 245 -21.37 -22.31 18.54
N ASP A 246 -21.28 -23.64 18.63
CA ASP A 246 -20.13 -24.40 19.12
C ASP A 246 -18.85 -24.20 18.28
N GLN A 247 -17.72 -23.96 18.95
CA GLN A 247 -16.45 -23.55 18.33
C GLN A 247 -15.79 -24.67 17.52
N GLU A 248 -15.95 -25.92 17.97
CA GLU A 248 -15.25 -27.09 17.44
C GLU A 248 -15.77 -27.49 16.03
N GLU A 249 -17.08 -27.37 15.79
CA GLU A 249 -17.68 -27.62 14.47
C GLU A 249 -17.34 -26.51 13.46
N ALA A 250 -17.19 -25.27 13.93
CA ALA A 250 -16.75 -24.16 13.09
C ALA A 250 -15.28 -24.32 12.66
N GLU A 251 -14.43 -24.92 13.50
CA GLU A 251 -13.04 -25.22 13.18
C GLU A 251 -12.92 -26.39 12.20
N ARG A 252 -13.66 -27.49 12.42
CA ARG A 252 -13.70 -28.63 11.50
C ARG A 252 -14.16 -28.24 10.08
N LYS A 253 -15.20 -27.41 9.98
CA LYS A 253 -15.66 -26.89 8.68
C LYS A 253 -14.64 -25.94 8.05
N ALA A 254 -14.03 -25.04 8.83
CA ALA A 254 -13.01 -24.14 8.33
C ALA A 254 -11.80 -24.91 7.74
N GLU A 255 -11.38 -26.01 8.37
CA GLU A 255 -10.35 -26.90 7.84
C GLU A 255 -10.78 -27.58 6.53
N GLU A 256 -11.99 -28.14 6.45
CA GLU A 256 -12.54 -28.74 5.23
C GLU A 256 -12.64 -27.74 4.05
N TYR A 257 -12.92 -26.46 4.33
CA TYR A 257 -12.99 -25.39 3.32
C TYR A 257 -11.63 -24.83 2.92
N ASN A 258 -10.63 -24.81 3.81
CA ASN A 258 -9.28 -24.31 3.54
C ASN A 258 -8.60 -25.09 2.40
N TYR A 259 -8.99 -26.36 2.20
CA TYR A 259 -8.46 -27.19 1.12
C TYR A 259 -8.98 -26.78 -0.27
N LYS A 260 -10.14 -26.12 -0.42
CA LYS A 260 -10.77 -25.84 -1.73
C LYS A 260 -10.34 -24.51 -2.36
N THR A 261 -9.07 -24.15 -2.19
CA THR A 261 -8.48 -22.92 -2.71
C THR A 261 -7.78 -23.15 -4.04
N ALA A 262 -7.89 -22.17 -4.94
CA ALA A 262 -7.09 -22.08 -6.15
C ALA A 262 -6.49 -20.69 -6.28
N THR A 263 -5.26 -20.60 -6.77
CA THR A 263 -4.56 -19.34 -6.99
C THR A 263 -4.33 -19.17 -8.48
N LYS A 264 -4.72 -18.01 -9.03
CA LYS A 264 -4.55 -17.63 -10.42
C LYS A 264 -3.63 -16.42 -10.51
N TYR A 265 -2.54 -16.53 -11.24
CA TYR A 265 -1.69 -15.39 -11.61
C TYR A 265 -1.96 -15.06 -13.07
N SER A 266 -2.21 -13.79 -13.37
CA SER A 266 -2.61 -13.34 -14.69
C SER A 266 -1.68 -12.22 -15.17
N PHE A 267 -1.19 -12.35 -16.40
CA PHE A 267 -0.61 -11.26 -17.17
C PHE A 267 -1.58 -10.88 -18.28
N ARG A 268 -2.01 -9.62 -18.34
CA ARG A 268 -3.07 -9.16 -19.27
C ARG A 268 -2.58 -7.99 -20.10
N ILE A 269 -2.95 -7.99 -21.38
CA ILE A 269 -2.74 -6.85 -22.28
C ILE A 269 -4.12 -6.47 -22.82
N MET A 270 -4.58 -5.27 -22.50
CA MET A 270 -5.95 -4.84 -22.76
C MET A 270 -5.97 -3.51 -23.51
N PRO A 271 -6.26 -3.52 -24.81
CA PRO A 271 -6.78 -2.34 -25.46
C PRO A 271 -8.00 -1.78 -24.70
N THR A 272 -7.90 -0.53 -24.27
CA THR A 272 -8.92 0.18 -23.50
C THR A 272 -9.36 1.42 -24.27
N TYR A 273 -10.65 1.51 -24.57
CA TYR A 273 -11.24 2.65 -25.27
C TYR A 273 -12.15 3.46 -24.33
N ARG A 274 -11.96 4.78 -24.34
CA ARG A 274 -12.72 5.73 -23.54
C ARG A 274 -13.87 6.35 -24.32
N PHE A 275 -15.09 6.07 -23.87
CA PHE A 275 -16.32 6.68 -24.34
C PHE A 275 -16.68 7.90 -23.47
N GLY A 276 -16.68 9.08 -24.10
CA GLY A 276 -16.95 10.33 -23.40
C GLY A 276 -15.87 10.63 -22.34
N LYS A 277 -16.29 11.05 -21.15
CA LYS A 277 -15.38 11.46 -20.07
C LYS A 277 -15.22 10.44 -18.94
N ARG A 278 -16.10 9.44 -18.86
CA ARG A 278 -16.22 8.59 -17.67
C ARG A 278 -16.32 7.09 -17.92
N ILE A 279 -16.71 6.63 -19.12
CA ILE A 279 -16.90 5.20 -19.37
C ILE A 279 -15.73 4.69 -20.21
N GLU A 280 -15.16 3.56 -19.80
CA GLU A 280 -14.12 2.88 -20.56
C GLU A 280 -14.50 1.41 -20.72
N VAL A 281 -14.29 0.89 -21.92
CA VAL A 281 -14.43 -0.53 -22.23
C VAL A 281 -13.06 -1.06 -22.56
N PHE A 282 -12.74 -2.24 -22.05
CA PHE A 282 -11.46 -2.88 -22.25
C PHE A 282 -11.64 -4.36 -22.53
N GLY A 283 -10.68 -4.93 -23.23
CA GLY A 283 -10.60 -6.38 -23.37
C GLY A 283 -9.41 -6.80 -24.21
N GLY A 284 -8.91 -8.00 -23.96
CA GLY A 284 -7.73 -8.51 -24.63
C GLY A 284 -7.27 -9.86 -24.12
N PRO A 285 -6.15 -10.38 -24.67
CA PRO A 285 -5.60 -11.66 -24.27
C PRO A 285 -5.00 -11.62 -22.87
N SER A 286 -5.02 -12.77 -22.20
CA SER A 286 -4.35 -12.97 -20.92
C SER A 286 -3.54 -14.27 -20.91
N LEU A 287 -2.35 -14.22 -20.32
CA LEU A 287 -1.58 -15.41 -19.98
C LEU A 287 -1.80 -15.73 -18.50
N ASN A 288 -2.26 -16.94 -18.21
CA ASN A 288 -2.69 -17.33 -16.88
C ASN A 288 -1.88 -18.54 -16.37
N TYR A 289 -1.50 -18.50 -15.10
CA TYR A 289 -1.01 -19.65 -14.34
C TYR A 289 -1.99 -19.95 -13.20
N LEU A 290 -2.64 -21.11 -13.25
CA LEU A 290 -3.61 -21.56 -12.25
C LEU A 290 -3.04 -22.74 -11.48
N GLN A 291 -3.16 -22.68 -10.15
CA GLN A 291 -2.72 -23.74 -9.24
C GLN A 291 -3.80 -24.04 -8.19
N SER A 292 -4.00 -25.31 -7.88
CA SER A 292 -4.85 -25.80 -6.79
C SER A 292 -4.18 -27.01 -6.13
N HIS A 293 -4.43 -27.21 -4.84
CA HIS A 293 -4.08 -28.45 -4.13
C HIS A 293 -5.27 -29.39 -3.90
N CYS A 294 -6.49 -28.95 -4.27
CA CYS A 294 -7.69 -29.76 -4.20
C CYS A 294 -8.07 -30.32 -5.56
N MET A 295 -8.29 -31.64 -5.61
CA MET A 295 -8.70 -32.36 -6.83
C MET A 295 -10.13 -32.00 -7.27
N GLU A 296 -11.01 -31.56 -6.36
CA GLU A 296 -12.36 -31.11 -6.74
C GLU A 296 -12.32 -29.87 -7.65
N ASN A 297 -11.23 -29.09 -7.59
CA ASN A 297 -11.04 -27.95 -8.47
C ASN A 297 -10.65 -28.37 -9.91
N GLU A 298 -10.47 -29.65 -10.24
CA GLU A 298 -10.10 -30.07 -11.60
C GLU A 298 -11.07 -29.52 -12.66
N ARG A 299 -12.36 -29.43 -12.32
CA ARG A 299 -13.40 -28.93 -13.24
C ARG A 299 -13.34 -27.42 -13.53
N ILE A 300 -12.63 -26.64 -12.71
CA ILE A 300 -12.46 -25.20 -12.96
C ILE A 300 -11.26 -24.92 -13.88
N PHE A 301 -10.41 -25.91 -14.19
CA PHE A 301 -9.29 -25.72 -15.10
C PHE A 301 -9.77 -25.68 -16.56
N PRO A 302 -9.45 -24.63 -17.33
CA PRO A 302 -9.83 -24.53 -18.73
C PRO A 302 -9.27 -25.69 -19.59
N SER A 303 -10.00 -26.07 -20.63
CA SER A 303 -9.58 -27.14 -21.54
C SER A 303 -8.44 -26.74 -22.48
N ASN A 304 -8.31 -25.44 -22.79
CA ASN A 304 -7.21 -24.89 -23.54
C ASN A 304 -6.00 -24.68 -22.61
N TYR A 305 -4.89 -25.39 -22.84
CA TYR A 305 -3.66 -25.25 -22.06
C TYR A 305 -2.42 -25.34 -22.93
N MET A 306 -1.36 -24.67 -22.49
CA MET A 306 -0.01 -24.82 -23.05
C MET A 306 0.81 -25.83 -22.25
N TRP A 307 0.63 -25.84 -20.94
CA TRP A 307 1.29 -26.77 -20.04
C TRP A 307 0.34 -27.14 -18.91
N ARG A 308 0.33 -28.43 -18.54
CA ARG A 308 -0.52 -28.96 -17.48
C ARG A 308 0.21 -30.07 -16.74
N LYS A 309 0.14 -30.04 -15.40
CA LYS A 309 0.62 -31.12 -14.54
C LYS A 309 -0.38 -31.35 -13.42
N PHE A 310 -1.15 -32.43 -13.54
CA PHE A 310 -2.11 -32.87 -12.54
C PHE A 310 -1.56 -34.12 -11.85
N THR A 311 -1.49 -34.07 -10.53
CA THR A 311 -1.12 -35.18 -9.66
C THR A 311 -2.21 -35.36 -8.62
N SER A 312 -2.17 -36.45 -7.84
CA SER A 312 -3.14 -36.72 -6.78
C SER A 312 -3.24 -35.64 -5.69
N SER A 313 -2.27 -34.72 -5.61
CA SER A 313 -2.16 -33.68 -4.58
C SER A 313 -1.93 -32.26 -5.12
N SER A 314 -1.85 -32.08 -6.44
CA SER A 314 -1.61 -30.76 -7.04
C SER A 314 -2.09 -30.69 -8.49
N LEU A 315 -2.83 -29.62 -8.78
CA LEU A 315 -3.25 -29.24 -10.12
C LEU A 315 -2.55 -27.95 -10.51
N LYS A 316 -1.81 -27.96 -11.61
CA LYS A 316 -1.11 -26.77 -12.14
C LYS A 316 -1.31 -26.67 -13.65
N GLN A 317 -1.58 -25.47 -14.15
CA GLN A 317 -1.80 -25.22 -15.57
C GLN A 317 -1.36 -23.83 -15.99
N VAL A 318 -0.73 -23.74 -17.16
CA VAL A 318 -0.49 -22.49 -17.89
C VAL A 318 -1.37 -22.49 -19.13
N TYR A 319 -2.10 -21.41 -19.36
CA TYR A 319 -3.00 -21.29 -20.51
C TYR A 319 -3.18 -19.85 -20.99
N TRP A 320 -3.58 -19.73 -22.25
CA TRP A 320 -4.08 -18.46 -22.80
C TRP A 320 -5.56 -18.31 -22.51
N GLY A 321 -5.95 -17.12 -22.10
CA GLY A 321 -7.33 -16.74 -21.86
C GLY A 321 -7.64 -15.39 -22.47
N TRP A 322 -8.77 -14.85 -22.06
CA TRP A 322 -9.19 -13.52 -22.46
C TRP A 322 -9.86 -12.84 -21.27
N THR A 323 -9.84 -11.53 -21.30
CA THR A 323 -10.51 -10.70 -20.31
C THR A 323 -11.27 -9.62 -21.05
N ALA A 324 -12.46 -9.28 -20.57
CA ALA A 324 -13.22 -8.15 -21.06
C ALA A 324 -13.97 -7.47 -19.91
N GLY A 325 -14.20 -6.17 -20.01
CA GLY A 325 -14.90 -5.44 -18.96
C GLY A 325 -15.26 -4.01 -19.33
N VAL A 326 -15.98 -3.40 -18.40
CA VAL A 326 -16.36 -1.98 -18.46
C VAL A 326 -16.05 -1.34 -17.13
N GLN A 327 -15.58 -0.11 -17.16
CA GLN A 327 -15.27 0.66 -15.97
C GLN A 327 -15.71 2.11 -16.08
N TYR A 328 -15.95 2.70 -14.91
CA TYR A 328 -16.43 4.04 -14.72
C TYR A 328 -15.42 4.85 -13.92
N LYS A 329 -15.00 6.00 -14.46
CA LYS A 329 -14.08 6.95 -13.82
C LYS A 329 -14.79 7.70 -12.69
N LEU A 330 -14.21 7.64 -11.50
CA LEU A 330 -14.75 8.22 -10.26
C LEU A 330 -14.50 9.72 -10.12
#